data_AF-A0AA42SVY8-F1
#
_entry.id   AF-A0AA42SVY8-F1
#
_cell.length_a   1.000
_cell.length_b   1.000
_cell.length_c   1.000
_cell.angle_alpha   90.00
_cell.angle_beta   90.00
_cell.angle_gamma   90.00
#
_symmetry.space_group_name_H-M   'P 1'
#
loop_
_entity.id
_entity.type
_entity.pdbx_description
1 polymer ?
#
loop_
_entity_poly.entity_id
_entity_poly.type
_entity_poly.pdbx_seq_one_letter_code
_entity_poly.pdbx_strand_id
1 'polypeptide(L)'
;MAVTTFRGEKNLGELADKLFTRLTPRQREKVEDALLKANPQLDQITELRSGTLLKVPDLPELRAKAKRAGDGPDDQLAAHLDAELAAFGKHLAQRFAAAQEAVAKTESVLNEPELKRVITKEPPLRDLAKQIGTLNAERKKQLEERQQKFAAALKQMQGELQKA
;
A
#
# COMPACT_ATOMS: atom_id res chain seq x y z
N MET A 1 -24.98 7.26 -8.84
CA MET A 1 -23.95 7.17 -9.91
C MET A 1 -22.91 6.15 -9.49
N ALA A 2 -22.51 5.21 -10.35
CA ALA A 2 -21.52 4.19 -9.99
C ALA A 2 -20.13 4.61 -10.47
N VAL A 3 -19.11 4.40 -9.64
CA VAL A 3 -17.70 4.66 -10.00
C VAL A 3 -16.97 3.34 -9.90
N THR A 4 -16.06 3.08 -10.83
CA THR A 4 -15.23 1.88 -10.87
C THR A 4 -13.79 2.28 -11.14
N THR A 5 -12.82 1.47 -10.70
CA THR A 5 -11.40 1.74 -10.96
C THR A 5 -10.95 1.03 -12.24
N PHE A 6 -10.22 1.75 -13.09
CA PHE A 6 -9.52 1.19 -14.24
C PHE A 6 -8.43 0.24 -13.75
N ARG A 7 -8.43 -1.01 -14.19
CA ARG A 7 -7.46 -2.05 -13.76
C ARG A 7 -6.45 -2.42 -14.84
N GLY A 8 -6.34 -1.60 -15.88
CA GLY A 8 -5.47 -1.87 -17.03
C GLY A 8 -6.16 -2.65 -18.15
N GLU A 9 -7.46 -2.43 -18.35
CA GLU A 9 -8.20 -2.96 -19.51
C GLU A 9 -7.54 -2.52 -20.83
N LYS A 10 -7.36 -3.44 -21.78
CA LYS A 10 -6.61 -3.17 -23.02
C LYS A 10 -7.42 -2.39 -24.06
N ASN A 11 -8.75 -2.43 -23.96
CA ASN A 11 -9.66 -1.73 -24.86
C ASN A 11 -11.02 -1.47 -24.19
N LEU A 12 -11.81 -0.58 -24.80
CA LEU A 12 -13.15 -0.20 -24.37
C LEU A 12 -14.11 -1.41 -24.35
N GLY A 13 -13.93 -2.39 -25.24
CA GLY A 13 -14.75 -3.61 -25.28
C GLY A 13 -14.54 -4.54 -24.09
N GLU A 14 -13.30 -4.70 -23.62
CA GLU A 14 -12.97 -5.44 -22.38
C GLU A 14 -13.56 -4.74 -21.16
N LEU A 15 -13.53 -3.40 -21.13
CA LEU A 15 -14.16 -2.60 -20.08
C LEU A 15 -15.69 -2.77 -20.11
N ALA A 16 -16.32 -2.69 -21.29
CA ALA A 16 -17.76 -2.90 -21.46
C ALA A 16 -18.20 -4.31 -21.04
N ASP A 17 -17.49 -5.34 -21.47
CA ASP A 17 -17.78 -6.74 -21.15
C ASP A 17 -17.54 -7.07 -19.65
N LYS A 18 -16.66 -6.32 -18.96
CA LYS A 18 -16.50 -6.40 -17.50
C LYS A 18 -17.65 -5.72 -16.75
N LEU A 19 -18.11 -4.56 -17.23
CA LEU A 19 -19.12 -3.75 -16.54
C LEU A 19 -20.56 -4.25 -16.76
N PHE A 20 -20.85 -4.85 -17.92
CA PHE A 20 -22.19 -5.31 -18.27
C PHE A 20 -22.23 -6.81 -18.59
N THR A 21 -23.31 -7.49 -18.18
CA THR A 21 -23.54 -8.91 -18.54
C THR A 21 -24.25 -9.00 -19.89
N ARG A 22 -23.83 -9.96 -20.73
CA ARG A 22 -24.54 -10.37 -21.95
C ARG A 22 -24.78 -9.21 -22.94
N LEU A 23 -23.72 -8.51 -23.32
CA LEU A 23 -23.77 -7.48 -24.35
C LEU A 23 -23.92 -8.12 -25.74
N THR A 24 -24.90 -7.66 -26.52
CA THR A 24 -24.93 -7.89 -27.97
C THR A 24 -23.98 -6.90 -28.67
N PRO A 25 -23.51 -7.17 -29.92
CA PRO A 25 -22.59 -6.27 -30.63
C PRO A 25 -23.10 -4.82 -30.72
N ARG A 26 -24.39 -4.64 -31.00
CA ARG A 26 -25.04 -3.31 -31.04
C ARG A 26 -25.15 -2.63 -29.68
N GLN A 27 -25.21 -3.40 -28.60
CA GLN A 27 -25.23 -2.86 -27.24
C GLN A 27 -23.82 -2.53 -26.75
N ARG A 28 -22.80 -3.26 -27.24
CA ARG A 28 -21.40 -2.97 -26.94
C ARG A 28 -21.00 -1.60 -27.46
N GLU A 29 -21.29 -1.29 -28.73
CA GLU A 29 -21.03 0.05 -29.31
C GLU A 29 -21.70 1.16 -28.50
N LYS A 30 -22.97 1.00 -28.14
CA LYS A 30 -23.69 1.98 -27.29
C LYS A 30 -23.08 2.17 -25.91
N VAL A 31 -22.53 1.10 -25.31
CA VAL A 31 -21.86 1.17 -24.01
C VAL A 31 -20.50 1.86 -24.13
N GLU A 32 -19.75 1.55 -25.18
CA GLU A 32 -18.46 2.19 -25.46
C GLU A 32 -18.63 3.69 -25.67
N ASP A 33 -19.61 4.10 -26.48
CA ASP A 33 -19.95 5.52 -26.68
C ASP A 33 -20.38 6.21 -25.38
N ALA A 34 -21.22 5.54 -24.57
CA ALA A 34 -21.66 6.09 -23.29
C ALA A 34 -20.53 6.18 -22.26
N LEU A 35 -19.60 5.22 -22.26
CA LEU A 35 -18.42 5.20 -21.40
C LEU A 35 -17.44 6.30 -21.78
N LEU A 36 -17.20 6.50 -23.08
CA LEU A 36 -16.34 7.55 -23.62
C LEU A 36 -16.93 8.94 -23.35
N LYS A 37 -18.25 9.10 -23.51
CA LYS A 37 -18.96 10.34 -23.17
C LYS A 37 -18.90 10.66 -21.67
N ALA A 38 -18.98 9.64 -20.81
CA ALA A 38 -18.89 9.80 -19.37
C ALA A 38 -17.44 10.01 -18.88
N ASN A 39 -16.46 9.48 -19.61
CA ASN A 39 -15.02 9.53 -19.28
C ASN A 39 -14.19 9.76 -20.55
N PRO A 40 -14.01 11.03 -20.97
CA PRO A 40 -13.22 11.36 -22.16
C PRO A 40 -11.78 10.84 -22.10
N GLN A 41 -11.25 10.65 -20.89
CA GLN A 41 -9.93 10.07 -20.63
C GLN A 41 -9.76 8.62 -21.10
N LEU A 42 -10.86 7.91 -21.40
CA LEU A 42 -10.82 6.56 -21.99
C LEU A 42 -10.40 6.55 -23.47
N ASP A 43 -10.36 7.70 -24.15
CA ASP A 43 -9.86 7.82 -25.53
C ASP A 43 -8.35 7.47 -25.62
N GLN A 44 -7.62 7.63 -24.50
CA GLN A 44 -6.22 7.24 -24.33
C GLN A 44 -6.09 6.08 -23.34
N ILE A 45 -6.90 5.02 -23.50
CA ILE A 45 -6.94 3.89 -22.56
C ILE A 45 -5.57 3.24 -22.31
N THR A 46 -4.68 3.29 -23.30
CA THR A 46 -3.30 2.78 -23.25
C THR A 46 -2.37 3.60 -22.34
N GLU A 47 -2.69 4.87 -22.09
CA GLU A 47 -1.91 5.80 -21.26
C GLU A 47 -2.48 5.94 -19.84
N LEU A 48 -3.69 5.39 -19.60
CA LEU A 48 -4.32 5.41 -18.29
C LEU A 48 -3.56 4.52 -17.30
N ARG A 49 -3.28 5.08 -16.13
CA ARG A 49 -2.70 4.30 -15.03
C ARG A 49 -3.77 3.45 -14.37
N SER A 50 -3.42 2.22 -14.03
CA SER A 50 -4.24 1.40 -13.15
C SER A 50 -4.56 2.16 -11.85
N GLY A 51 -5.82 2.21 -11.47
CA GLY A 51 -6.33 2.98 -10.33
C GLY A 51 -7.10 4.25 -10.71
N THR A 52 -7.14 4.66 -11.98
CA THR A 52 -7.96 5.82 -12.42
C THR A 52 -9.44 5.56 -12.17
N LEU A 53 -10.14 6.55 -11.58
CA LEU A 53 -11.58 6.48 -11.32
C LEU A 53 -12.37 6.74 -12.61
N LEU A 54 -13.27 5.80 -12.93
CA LEU A 54 -14.15 5.83 -14.09
C LEU A 54 -15.62 5.92 -13.65
N LYS A 55 -16.35 6.87 -14.21
CA LYS A 55 -17.79 7.02 -14.05
C LYS A 55 -18.51 6.00 -14.91
N VAL A 56 -19.26 5.09 -14.31
CA VAL A 56 -20.07 4.12 -15.06
C VAL A 56 -21.42 4.79 -15.39
N PRO A 57 -21.74 4.98 -16.68
CA PRO A 57 -23.03 5.54 -17.10
C PRO A 57 -24.16 4.57 -16.73
N ASP A 58 -25.27 5.14 -16.25
CA ASP A 58 -26.45 4.36 -15.91
C ASP A 58 -27.26 4.09 -17.19
N LEU A 59 -27.21 2.84 -17.66
CA LEU A 59 -27.89 2.40 -18.88
C LEU A 59 -29.03 1.44 -18.50
N PRO A 60 -30.28 1.94 -18.35
CA PRO A 60 -31.39 1.15 -17.81
C PRO A 60 -31.79 -0.05 -18.69
N GLU A 61 -31.43 -0.04 -19.98
CA GLU A 61 -31.67 -1.14 -20.92
C GLU A 61 -30.69 -2.32 -20.76
N LEU A 62 -29.63 -2.17 -19.95
CA LEU A 62 -28.57 -3.16 -19.80
C LEU A 62 -28.43 -3.62 -18.36
N ARG A 63 -28.35 -4.94 -18.16
CA ARG A 63 -27.98 -5.51 -16.88
C ARG A 63 -26.49 -5.30 -16.66
N ALA A 64 -26.13 -4.23 -15.95
CA ALA A 64 -24.83 -4.11 -15.31
C ALA A 64 -24.56 -5.41 -14.55
N LYS A 65 -23.35 -5.98 -14.69
CA LYS A 65 -22.96 -7.14 -13.86
C LYS A 65 -23.15 -6.67 -12.42
N ALA A 66 -24.12 -7.25 -11.75
CA ALA A 66 -24.73 -6.69 -10.54
C ALA A 66 -23.67 -6.05 -9.65
N LYS A 67 -23.84 -4.75 -9.37
CA LYS A 67 -23.27 -4.13 -8.17
C LYS A 67 -23.48 -5.13 -7.05
N ARG A 68 -22.43 -5.55 -6.34
CA ARG A 68 -22.66 -6.09 -5.00
C ARG A 68 -23.44 -5.01 -4.28
N ALA A 69 -24.69 -5.31 -3.92
CA ALA A 69 -25.47 -4.46 -3.06
C ALA A 69 -24.69 -4.37 -1.75
N GLY A 70 -24.00 -3.25 -1.53
CA GLY A 70 -23.09 -3.05 -0.41
C GLY A 70 -21.74 -2.40 -0.75
N ASP A 71 -21.35 -2.27 -2.04
CA ASP A 71 -20.09 -1.61 -2.41
C ASP A 71 -20.37 -0.24 -3.04
N GLY A 72 -20.65 0.76 -2.20
CA GLY A 72 -20.56 2.16 -2.62
C GLY A 72 -19.14 2.49 -3.13
N PRO A 73 -18.97 3.57 -3.92
CA PRO A 73 -17.63 4.01 -4.33
C PRO A 73 -16.73 4.26 -3.11
N ASP A 74 -17.31 4.71 -2.01
CA ASP A 74 -16.62 4.98 -0.75
C ASP A 74 -16.16 3.68 -0.07
N ASP A 75 -16.98 2.63 -0.07
CA ASP A 75 -16.63 1.31 0.47
C ASP A 75 -15.47 0.66 -0.31
N GLN A 76 -15.46 0.81 -1.64
CA GLN A 76 -14.39 0.30 -2.49
C GLN A 76 -13.07 1.05 -2.24
N LEU A 77 -13.15 2.38 -2.05
CA LEU A 77 -11.99 3.20 -1.69
C LEU A 77 -11.47 2.85 -0.30
N ALA A 78 -12.36 2.68 0.68
CA ALA A 78 -12.00 2.27 2.03
C ALA A 78 -11.31 0.90 2.04
N ALA A 79 -11.86 -0.08 1.32
CA ALA A 79 -11.25 -1.40 1.20
C ALA A 79 -9.87 -1.37 0.50
N HIS A 80 -9.70 -0.52 -0.52
CA HIS A 80 -8.42 -0.35 -1.19
C HIS A 80 -7.39 0.32 -0.28
N LEU A 81 -7.79 1.38 0.44
CA LEU A 81 -6.92 2.08 1.38
C LEU A 81 -6.51 1.16 2.55
N ASP A 82 -7.42 0.34 3.07
CA ASP A 82 -7.09 -0.63 4.11
C ASP A 82 -6.08 -1.68 3.62
N ALA A 83 -6.24 -2.19 2.40
CA ALA A 83 -5.30 -3.13 1.80
C ALA A 83 -3.89 -2.52 1.62
N GLU A 84 -3.80 -1.29 1.14
CA GLU A 84 -2.53 -0.57 0.98
C GLU A 84 -1.88 -0.24 2.33
N LEU A 85 -2.66 0.19 3.33
CA LEU A 85 -2.15 0.43 4.68
C LEU A 85 -1.64 -0.85 5.33
N ALA A 86 -2.33 -1.98 5.14
CA ALA A 86 -1.88 -3.28 5.63
C ALA A 86 -0.58 -3.73 4.94
N ALA A 87 -0.46 -3.53 3.62
CA ALA A 87 0.77 -3.83 2.87
C ALA A 87 1.94 -2.94 3.34
N PHE A 88 1.70 -1.64 3.50
CA PHE A 88 2.67 -0.69 4.02
C PHE A 88 3.11 -1.07 5.44
N GLY A 89 2.17 -1.43 6.31
CA GLY A 89 2.46 -1.90 7.67
C GLY A 89 3.38 -3.11 7.69
N LYS A 90 3.15 -4.10 6.81
CA LYS A 90 4.03 -5.27 6.67
C LYS A 90 5.44 -4.89 6.22
N HIS A 91 5.57 -4.04 5.21
CA HIS A 91 6.88 -3.55 4.76
C HIS A 91 7.63 -2.81 5.86
N LEU A 92 6.92 -1.97 6.62
CA LEU A 92 7.51 -1.18 7.68
C LEU A 92 7.95 -2.07 8.85
N ALA A 93 7.16 -3.09 9.19
CA ALA A 93 7.54 -4.11 10.18
C ALA A 93 8.82 -4.87 9.78
N GLN A 94 8.95 -5.28 8.51
CA GLN A 94 10.16 -5.93 8.00
C GLN A 94 11.39 -5.01 8.12
N ARG A 95 11.24 -3.72 7.81
CA ARG A 95 12.33 -2.74 7.96
C ARG A 95 12.74 -2.55 9.42
N PHE A 96 11.79 -2.53 10.34
CA PHE A 96 12.11 -2.48 11.77
C PHE A 96 12.81 -3.74 12.25
N ALA A 97 12.39 -4.93 11.82
CA ALA A 97 13.05 -6.19 12.13
C ALA A 97 14.52 -6.17 11.66
N ALA A 98 14.77 -5.77 10.41
CA ALA A 98 16.12 -5.66 9.87
C ALA A 98 16.97 -4.62 10.63
N ALA A 99 16.37 -3.49 11.04
CA ALA A 99 17.06 -2.47 11.82
C ALA A 99 17.41 -2.97 13.25
N GLN A 100 16.52 -3.72 13.89
CA GLN A 100 16.76 -4.36 15.19
C GLN A 100 17.85 -5.42 15.10
N GLU A 101 17.84 -6.23 14.04
CA GLU A 101 18.88 -7.22 13.79
C GLU A 101 20.26 -6.55 13.60
N ALA A 102 20.33 -5.43 12.86
CA ALA A 102 21.57 -4.68 12.70
C ALA A 102 22.11 -4.11 14.02
N VAL A 103 21.22 -3.62 14.89
CA VAL A 103 21.58 -3.14 16.25
C VAL A 103 22.09 -4.30 17.10
N ALA A 104 21.42 -5.45 17.08
CA ALA A 104 21.81 -6.64 17.82
C ALA A 104 23.16 -7.20 17.32
N LYS A 105 23.39 -7.19 16.00
CA LYS A 105 24.67 -7.59 15.40
C LYS A 105 25.82 -6.68 15.84
N THR A 106 25.58 -5.37 15.90
CA THR A 106 26.57 -4.40 16.40
C THR A 106 26.91 -4.67 17.87
N GLU A 107 25.90 -4.97 18.69
CA GLU A 107 26.09 -5.35 20.09
C GLU A 107 26.86 -6.68 20.23
N SER A 108 26.59 -7.67 19.37
CA SER A 108 27.32 -8.93 19.34
C SER A 108 28.80 -8.72 19.01
N VAL A 109 29.10 -7.94 17.97
CA VAL A 109 30.48 -7.67 17.54
C VAL A 109 31.27 -6.97 18.64
N LEU A 110 30.69 -5.93 19.28
CA LEU A 110 31.31 -5.26 20.43
C LEU A 110 31.57 -6.22 21.61
N ASN A 111 30.81 -7.32 21.69
CA ASN A 111 30.94 -8.31 22.73
C ASN A 111 31.89 -9.47 22.39
N GLU A 112 32.41 -9.54 21.17
CA GLU A 112 33.33 -10.60 20.75
C GLU A 112 34.60 -10.61 21.60
N PRO A 113 35.05 -11.80 22.04
CA PRO A 113 36.19 -11.93 22.95
C PRO A 113 37.50 -11.45 22.31
N GLU A 114 37.67 -11.65 21.01
CA GLU A 114 38.85 -11.19 20.27
C GLU A 114 38.91 -9.67 20.20
N LEU A 115 37.79 -9.03 19.82
CA LEU A 115 37.69 -7.58 19.76
C LEU A 115 37.88 -6.96 21.15
N LYS A 116 37.28 -7.54 22.21
CA LYS A 116 37.49 -7.08 23.61
C LYS A 116 38.95 -7.12 24.03
N ARG A 117 39.72 -8.15 23.63
CA ARG A 117 41.15 -8.24 23.95
C ARG A 117 41.96 -7.11 23.30
N VAL A 118 41.63 -6.73 22.06
CA VAL A 118 42.29 -5.62 21.35
C VAL A 118 41.88 -4.27 21.97
N ILE A 119 40.58 -4.07 22.20
CA ILE A 119 40.03 -2.84 22.78
C ILE A 119 40.62 -2.55 24.18
N THR A 120 40.86 -3.58 24.99
CA THR A 120 41.41 -3.38 26.33
C THR A 120 42.86 -2.85 26.30
N LYS A 121 43.64 -3.27 25.29
CA LYS A 121 45.06 -2.90 25.14
C LYS A 121 45.25 -1.46 24.65
N GLU A 122 44.30 -0.94 23.88
CA GLU A 122 44.39 0.38 23.25
C GLU A 122 43.33 1.33 23.81
N PRO A 123 43.71 2.34 24.63
CA PRO A 123 42.77 3.30 25.21
C PRO A 123 41.86 4.00 24.19
N PRO A 124 42.32 4.46 23.01
CA PRO A 124 41.44 5.11 22.03
C PRO A 124 40.34 4.18 21.49
N LEU A 125 40.66 2.89 21.28
CA LEU A 125 39.69 1.90 20.83
C LEU A 125 38.65 1.59 21.91
N ARG A 126 39.03 1.67 23.18
CA ARG A 126 38.13 1.53 24.33
C ARG A 126 37.09 2.62 24.39
N ASP A 127 37.50 3.86 24.19
CA ASP A 127 36.59 5.00 24.22
C ASP A 127 35.67 4.99 23.00
N LEU A 128 36.19 4.64 21.81
CA LEU A 128 35.37 4.42 20.63
C LEU A 128 34.33 3.32 20.84
N ALA A 129 34.73 2.17 21.38
CA ALA A 129 33.81 1.05 21.64
C ALA A 129 32.71 1.41 22.63
N LYS A 130 33.03 2.19 23.67
CA LYS A 130 32.04 2.75 24.61
C LYS A 130 31.06 3.68 23.90
N GLN A 131 31.55 4.60 23.07
CA GLN A 131 30.70 5.53 22.32
C GLN A 131 29.76 4.78 21.36
N ILE A 132 30.27 3.79 20.62
CA ILE A 132 29.45 2.93 19.76
C ILE A 132 28.40 2.21 20.60
N GLY A 133 28.77 1.66 21.75
CA GLY A 133 27.82 1.01 22.67
C GLY A 133 26.69 1.94 23.12
N THR A 134 27.01 3.16 23.56
CA THR A 134 26.04 4.18 23.97
C THR A 134 25.10 4.56 22.82
N LEU A 135 25.66 4.87 21.64
CA LEU A 135 24.87 5.24 20.46
C LEU A 135 23.99 4.08 19.98
N ASN A 136 24.47 2.84 20.07
CA ASN A 136 23.69 1.65 19.71
C ASN A 136 22.52 1.44 20.68
N ALA A 137 22.72 1.67 21.98
CA ALA A 137 21.66 1.61 22.98
C ALA A 137 20.59 2.70 22.78
N GLU A 138 21.01 3.93 22.47
CA GLU A 138 20.08 5.01 22.12
C GLU A 138 19.29 4.68 20.85
N ARG A 139 19.97 4.19 19.81
CA ARG A 139 19.34 3.76 18.56
C ARG A 139 18.31 2.66 18.79
N LYS A 140 18.60 1.69 19.67
CA LYS A 140 17.65 0.64 20.06
C LYS A 140 16.36 1.23 20.65
N LYS A 141 16.48 2.11 21.64
CA LYS A 141 15.33 2.78 22.26
C LYS A 141 14.52 3.58 21.25
N GLN A 142 15.19 4.37 20.41
CA GLN A 142 14.52 5.17 19.37
C GLN A 142 13.79 4.29 18.35
N LEU A 143 14.35 3.14 17.98
CA LEU A 143 13.69 2.20 17.08
C LEU A 143 12.43 1.60 17.70
N GLU A 144 12.48 1.19 18.96
CA GLU A 144 11.33 0.66 19.71
C GLU A 144 10.22 1.70 19.83
N GLU A 145 10.54 2.92 20.25
CA GLU A 145 9.57 4.02 20.34
C GLU A 145 8.93 4.36 19.00
N ARG A 146 9.74 4.44 17.93
CA ARG A 146 9.23 4.69 16.57
C ARG A 146 8.31 3.56 16.12
N GLN A 147 8.70 2.30 16.36
CA GLN A 147 7.88 1.15 15.99
C GLN A 147 6.51 1.19 16.68
N GLN A 148 6.48 1.51 17.98
CA GLN A 148 5.22 1.63 18.73
C GLN A 148 4.35 2.77 18.20
N LYS A 149 4.93 3.96 17.95
CA LYS A 149 4.20 5.10 17.38
C LYS A 149 3.61 4.79 16.01
N PHE A 150 4.38 4.13 15.13
CA PHE A 150 3.88 3.73 13.82
C PHE A 150 2.79 2.66 13.90
N ALA A 151 2.94 1.65 14.76
CA ALA A 151 1.91 0.63 14.96
C ALA A 151 0.60 1.23 15.48
N ALA A 152 0.68 2.18 16.42
CA ALA A 152 -0.49 2.89 16.93
C ALA A 152 -1.17 3.74 15.83
N ALA A 153 -0.38 4.49 15.05
CA ALA A 153 -0.91 5.31 13.95
C ALA A 153 -1.59 4.45 12.87
N LEU A 154 -0.99 3.32 12.48
CA LEU A 154 -1.59 2.40 11.52
C LEU A 154 -2.93 1.85 12.02
N LYS A 155 -2.97 1.42 13.28
CA LYS A 155 -4.20 0.91 13.90
C LYS A 155 -5.29 1.98 13.96
N GLN A 156 -4.92 3.23 14.25
CA GLN A 156 -5.87 4.34 14.26
C GLN A 156 -6.44 4.61 12.86
N MET A 157 -5.58 4.74 11.84
CA MET A 157 -6.01 4.98 10.46
C MET A 157 -6.93 3.87 9.94
N GLN A 158 -6.60 2.60 10.23
CA GLN A 158 -7.46 1.47 9.87
C GLN A 158 -8.81 1.51 10.60
N GLY A 159 -8.81 1.86 11.88
CA GLY A 159 -10.04 1.99 12.66
C GLY A 159 -10.92 3.16 12.22
N GLU A 160 -10.35 4.25 11.71
CA GLU A 160 -11.09 5.36 11.12
C GLU A 160 -11.69 4.99 9.76
N LEU A 161 -10.94 4.27 8.91
CA LEU A 161 -11.42 3.76 7.63
C LEU A 161 -12.59 2.78 7.74
N GLN A 162 -12.67 2.00 8.82
CA GLN A 162 -13.77 1.06 9.06
C GLN A 162 -15.03 1.72 9.65
N LYS A 163 -14.93 2.98 10.08
CA LYS A 163 -16.04 3.76 10.65
C LYS A 163 -16.63 4.78 9.68
N ALA A 164 -15.90 5.08 8.60
CA ALA A 164 -16.36 5.89 7.48
C ALA A 164 -17.29 5.08 6.58
#